data_AF-A0A4R5U495-F1
#
_entry.id   AF-A0A4R5U495-F1
#
_cell.length_a   1.000
_cell.length_b   1.000
_cell.length_c   1.000
_cell.angle_alpha   90.00
_cell.angle_beta   90.00
_cell.angle_gamma   90.00
#
_symmetry.space_group_name_H-M   'P 1'
#
loop_
_entity.id
_entity.type
_entity.pdbx_description
1 polymer ?
#
loop_
_entity_poly.entity_id
_entity_poly.type
_entity_poly.pdbx_seq_one_letter_code
_entity_poly.pdbx_strand_id
1 'polypeptide(L)'
;MSKITVPIWKPTAEYAVKAALTSRFRESLDELAKNRKGTTSRIFTLVVLYPDKNNAVDPNAVLVMTQQAPPKLLGYLPSEVAAEYQKRMVEVGYDHLVSACEAVLSGGLVTTDKTYDYILEVDLDMSTDPHPDHLVIHPEMVRHPADPEFKKDAGGLYRFKCWIPHDAVGHLHPKQRTKGWTTDSWTTVNYYLSNAQDIGLGFKVLSVPKAKHAKAFGEEPVTAVVEDIKRRWVTLRLEK
;
A
#
# COMPACT_ATOMS: atom_id res chain seq x y z
N MET A 1 -29.59 -0.53 11.04
CA MET A 1 -28.84 -0.42 9.77
C MET A 1 -28.75 -1.81 9.19
N SER A 2 -29.31 -2.07 8.00
CA SER A 2 -29.13 -3.34 7.32
C SER A 2 -27.64 -3.51 7.01
N LYS A 3 -26.98 -4.49 7.64
CA LYS A 3 -25.66 -4.93 7.20
C LYS A 3 -25.86 -5.42 5.77
N ILE A 4 -25.28 -4.72 4.80
CA ILE A 4 -25.11 -5.27 3.46
C ILE A 4 -24.14 -6.44 3.63
N THR A 5 -24.68 -7.66 3.62
CA THR A 5 -23.89 -8.90 3.73
C THR A 5 -23.38 -9.28 2.34
N VAL A 6 -22.45 -8.47 1.79
CA VAL A 6 -21.74 -8.86 0.57
C VAL A 6 -20.72 -9.95 0.92
N PRO A 7 -20.49 -10.93 0.04
CA PRO A 7 -19.41 -11.90 0.23
C PRO A 7 -18.06 -11.17 0.28
N ILE A 8 -17.24 -11.49 1.29
CA ILE A 8 -15.95 -10.85 1.51
C ILE A 8 -14.83 -11.85 1.27
N TRP A 9 -13.83 -11.46 0.49
CA TRP A 9 -12.61 -12.27 0.31
C TRP A 9 -11.84 -12.34 1.62
N LYS A 10 -11.35 -13.54 1.96
CA LYS A 10 -10.65 -13.76 3.23
C LYS A 10 -9.37 -12.91 3.26
N PRO A 11 -9.19 -12.02 4.24
CA PRO A 11 -7.97 -11.23 4.32
C PRO A 11 -6.76 -12.10 4.65
N THR A 12 -5.67 -11.90 3.91
CA THR A 12 -4.33 -12.47 4.18
C THR A 12 -3.35 -11.41 4.66
N ALA A 13 -3.72 -10.13 4.50
CA ALA A 13 -2.91 -8.94 4.71
C ALA A 13 -1.65 -8.89 3.84
N GLU A 14 -1.72 -9.47 2.63
CA GLU A 14 -0.64 -9.47 1.65
C GLU A 14 -0.81 -8.37 0.59
N TYR A 15 -2.06 -7.99 0.29
CA TYR A 15 -2.44 -6.96 -0.68
C TYR A 15 -1.69 -7.15 -2.01
N ALA A 16 -1.80 -8.36 -2.58
CA ALA A 16 -0.95 -8.80 -3.67
C ALA A 16 -1.33 -8.21 -5.04
N VAL A 17 -2.57 -7.76 -5.20
CA VAL A 17 -3.09 -7.33 -6.50
C VAL A 17 -3.07 -5.81 -6.57
N LYS A 18 -2.23 -5.26 -7.44
CA LYS A 18 -2.20 -3.81 -7.72
C LYS A 18 -3.31 -3.45 -8.71
N ALA A 19 -4.18 -2.52 -8.32
CA ALA A 19 -5.23 -2.01 -9.20
C ALA A 19 -4.63 -1.25 -10.39
N ALA A 20 -5.24 -1.42 -11.56
CA ALA A 20 -4.89 -0.76 -12.81
C ALA A 20 -5.62 0.58 -12.96
N LEU A 21 -5.04 1.45 -13.81
CA LEU A 21 -5.62 2.74 -14.22
C LEU A 21 -5.91 3.73 -13.08
N THR A 22 -5.29 3.56 -11.90
CA THR A 22 -5.49 4.44 -10.73
C THR A 22 -5.21 5.91 -11.03
N SER A 23 -4.25 6.21 -11.91
CA SER A 23 -3.94 7.59 -12.32
C SER A 23 -5.11 8.32 -12.98
N ARG A 24 -6.04 7.61 -13.63
CA ARG A 24 -7.26 8.21 -14.21
C ARG A 24 -8.29 8.63 -13.16
N PHE A 25 -8.20 8.05 -11.96
CA PHE A 25 -9.13 8.28 -10.85
C PHE A 25 -8.49 9.06 -9.72
N ARG A 26 -7.52 9.91 -10.07
CA ARG A 26 -6.71 10.67 -9.12
C ARG A 26 -7.56 11.50 -8.14
N GLU A 27 -8.57 12.20 -8.65
CA GLU A 27 -9.44 13.04 -7.83
C GLU A 27 -10.15 12.23 -6.73
N SER A 28 -10.76 11.10 -7.10
CA SER A 28 -11.40 10.20 -6.13
C SER A 28 -10.41 9.63 -5.11
N LEU A 29 -9.19 9.33 -5.54
CA LEU A 29 -8.12 8.87 -4.66
C LEU A 29 -7.63 9.98 -3.73
N ASP A 30 -7.55 11.24 -4.17
CA ASP A 30 -7.19 12.40 -3.33
C ASP A 30 -8.26 12.67 -2.27
N GLU A 31 -9.55 12.57 -2.64
CA GLU A 31 -10.66 12.72 -1.70
C GLU A 31 -10.68 11.63 -0.62
N LEU A 32 -10.29 10.40 -1.01
CA LEU A 32 -10.11 9.29 -0.08
C LEU A 32 -8.86 9.50 0.80
N ALA A 33 -7.74 9.89 0.18
CA ALA A 33 -6.45 10.00 0.83
C ALA A 33 -6.35 11.18 1.81
N LYS A 34 -6.90 12.34 1.44
CA LYS A 34 -6.82 13.60 2.20
C LYS A 34 -5.39 13.90 2.67
N ASN A 35 -4.41 13.65 1.81
CA ASN A 35 -3.00 13.86 2.12
C ASN A 35 -2.75 15.34 2.47
N ARG A 36 -1.97 15.58 3.53
CA ARG A 36 -1.41 16.92 3.75
C ARG A 36 -0.35 17.19 2.68
N LYS A 37 -0.18 18.45 2.29
CA LYS A 37 0.88 18.83 1.33
C LYS A 37 2.24 18.30 1.81
N GLY A 38 2.99 17.66 0.91
CA GLY A 38 4.29 17.06 1.23
C GLY A 38 4.24 15.71 1.97
N THR A 39 3.07 15.08 2.11
CA THR A 39 2.92 13.75 2.72
C THR A 39 2.35 12.72 1.75
N THR A 40 2.68 11.46 1.96
CA THR A 40 2.08 10.31 1.28
C THR A 40 0.98 9.67 2.14
N SER A 41 0.09 8.93 1.49
CA SER A 41 -0.94 8.14 2.16
C SER A 41 -0.38 6.78 2.61
N ARG A 42 -0.97 6.26 3.69
CA ARG A 42 -1.03 4.83 3.99
C ARG A 42 -2.36 4.56 4.67
N ILE A 43 -3.32 4.03 3.90
CA ILE A 43 -4.70 3.87 4.33
C ILE A 43 -5.11 2.44 4.07
N PHE A 44 -5.62 1.78 5.10
CA PHE A 44 -6.26 0.48 4.99
C PHE A 44 -7.77 0.68 5.00
N THR A 45 -8.48 0.01 4.10
CA THR A 45 -9.93 0.17 3.96
C THR A 45 -10.53 -1.06 3.30
N LEU A 46 -11.85 -1.19 3.36
CA LEU A 46 -12.59 -2.08 2.46
C LEU A 46 -12.90 -1.39 1.14
N VAL A 47 -12.82 -2.15 0.06
CA VAL A 47 -13.29 -1.78 -1.28
C VAL A 47 -14.29 -2.81 -1.76
N VAL A 48 -15.16 -2.38 -2.67
CA VAL A 48 -16.14 -3.23 -3.34
C VAL A 48 -15.67 -3.51 -4.76
N LEU A 49 -15.73 -4.77 -5.16
CA LEU A 49 -15.40 -5.25 -6.49
C LEU A 49 -16.69 -5.39 -7.29
N TYR A 50 -16.85 -4.57 -8.32
CA TYR A 50 -18.07 -4.47 -9.11
C TYR A 50 -17.83 -4.91 -10.56
N PRO A 51 -18.42 -6.02 -11.04
CA PRO A 51 -18.31 -6.43 -12.45
C PRO A 51 -18.92 -5.37 -13.40
N ASP A 52 -18.13 -4.88 -14.35
CA ASP A 52 -18.56 -3.90 -15.35
C ASP A 52 -18.96 -4.61 -16.65
N LYS A 53 -20.18 -5.15 -16.68
CA LYS A 53 -20.71 -5.91 -17.83
C LYS A 53 -20.87 -5.08 -19.12
N ASN A 54 -20.77 -3.75 -19.02
CA ASN A 54 -20.93 -2.84 -20.15
C ASN A 54 -19.59 -2.27 -20.65
N ASN A 55 -18.46 -2.75 -20.12
CA ASN A 55 -17.15 -2.28 -20.52
C ASN A 55 -16.88 -2.64 -22.00
N ALA A 56 -16.60 -1.62 -22.81
CA ALA A 56 -16.40 -1.80 -24.24
C ALA A 56 -15.03 -2.42 -24.61
N VAL A 57 -14.06 -2.44 -23.68
CA VAL A 57 -12.68 -2.87 -23.94
C VAL A 57 -12.41 -4.26 -23.36
N ASP A 58 -12.85 -4.52 -22.12
CA ASP A 58 -12.64 -5.78 -21.43
C ASP A 58 -13.97 -6.31 -20.89
N PRO A 59 -14.56 -7.36 -21.48
CA PRO A 59 -15.84 -7.91 -21.01
C PRO A 59 -15.75 -8.51 -19.60
N ASN A 60 -14.53 -8.79 -19.12
CA ASN A 60 -14.28 -9.27 -17.78
C ASN A 60 -13.92 -8.13 -16.80
N ALA A 61 -14.03 -6.85 -17.20
CA ALA A 61 -13.66 -5.73 -16.35
C ALA A 61 -14.33 -5.76 -14.97
N VAL A 62 -13.55 -5.48 -13.93
CA VAL A 62 -14.02 -5.36 -12.55
C VAL A 62 -13.52 -4.05 -11.97
N LEU A 63 -14.48 -3.21 -11.56
CA LEU A 63 -14.24 -1.92 -10.92
C LEU A 63 -13.82 -2.13 -9.48
N VAL A 64 -12.86 -1.35 -9.01
CA VAL A 64 -12.51 -1.22 -7.59
C VAL A 64 -13.12 0.08 -7.07
N MET A 65 -14.10 -0.03 -6.16
CA MET A 65 -14.90 1.11 -5.69
C MET A 65 -14.83 1.28 -4.17
N THR A 66 -15.03 2.50 -3.69
CA THR A 66 -15.22 2.74 -2.25
C THR A 66 -16.52 2.09 -1.76
N GLN A 67 -16.53 1.58 -0.52
CA GLN A 67 -17.77 1.13 0.13
C GLN A 67 -18.72 2.29 0.50
N GLN A 68 -18.21 3.51 0.63
CA GLN A 68 -18.98 4.68 1.08
C GLN A 68 -20.03 5.09 0.03
N ALA A 69 -21.14 5.68 0.49
CA ALA A 69 -22.14 6.28 -0.39
C ALA A 69 -21.90 7.80 -0.52
N PRO A 70 -21.82 8.36 -1.74
CA PRO A 70 -21.87 7.67 -3.03
C PRO A 70 -20.58 6.89 -3.34
N PRO A 71 -20.68 5.70 -3.99
CA PRO A 71 -19.50 4.91 -4.33
C PRO A 71 -18.66 5.63 -5.38
N LYS A 72 -17.36 5.71 -5.14
CA LYS A 72 -16.38 6.33 -6.04
C LYS A 72 -15.49 5.25 -6.64
N LEU A 73 -15.26 5.36 -7.95
CA LEU A 73 -14.34 4.50 -8.68
C LEU A 73 -12.90 4.88 -8.34
N LEU A 74 -12.08 3.89 -7.98
CA LEU A 74 -10.68 4.07 -7.60
C LEU A 74 -9.70 3.46 -8.62
N GLY A 75 -10.18 2.55 -9.46
CA GLY A 75 -9.37 1.82 -10.43
C GLY A 75 -10.11 0.57 -10.92
N TYR A 76 -9.36 -0.30 -11.61
CA TYR A 76 -9.85 -1.59 -12.09
C TYR A 76 -8.95 -2.71 -11.56
N LEU A 77 -9.47 -3.94 -11.43
CA LEU A 77 -8.58 -5.10 -11.37
C LEU A 77 -7.83 -5.24 -12.70
N PRO A 78 -6.57 -5.72 -12.70
CA PRO A 78 -5.90 -6.13 -13.93
C PRO A 78 -6.71 -7.17 -14.69
N SER A 79 -6.74 -7.13 -16.03
CA SER A 79 -7.64 -7.96 -16.85
C SER A 79 -7.56 -9.46 -16.58
N GLU A 80 -6.36 -10.01 -16.40
CA GLU A 80 -6.18 -11.44 -16.07
C GLU A 80 -6.80 -11.78 -14.70
N VAL A 81 -6.56 -10.94 -13.69
CA VAL A 81 -7.12 -11.09 -12.35
C VAL A 81 -8.64 -10.89 -12.37
N ALA A 82 -9.14 -9.97 -13.18
CA ALA A 82 -10.57 -9.70 -13.32
C ALA A 82 -11.31 -10.90 -13.95
N ALA A 83 -10.73 -11.53 -14.96
CA ALA A 83 -11.26 -12.76 -15.56
C ALA A 83 -11.30 -13.93 -14.58
N GLU A 84 -10.22 -14.14 -13.82
CA GLU A 84 -10.16 -15.18 -12.79
C GLU A 84 -11.17 -14.91 -11.67
N TYR A 85 -11.27 -13.66 -11.21
CA TYR A 85 -12.27 -13.23 -10.24
C TYR A 85 -13.69 -13.55 -10.69
N GLN A 86 -14.06 -13.19 -11.94
CA GLN A 86 -15.41 -13.44 -12.44
C GLN A 86 -15.71 -14.94 -12.54
N LYS A 87 -14.74 -15.72 -13.03
CA LYS A 87 -14.85 -17.18 -13.04
C LYS A 87 -15.09 -17.72 -11.64
N ARG A 88 -14.34 -17.24 -10.64
CA ARG A 88 -14.50 -17.71 -9.26
C ARG A 88 -15.85 -17.34 -8.66
N MET A 89 -16.33 -16.12 -8.90
CA MET A 89 -17.66 -15.69 -8.46
C MET A 89 -18.79 -16.56 -9.05
N VAL A 90 -18.65 -17.03 -10.30
CA VAL A 90 -19.58 -17.98 -10.91
C VAL A 90 -19.50 -19.35 -10.25
N GLU A 91 -18.29 -19.88 -10.04
CA GLU A 91 -18.09 -21.21 -9.41
C GLU A 91 -18.70 -21.31 -8.01
N VAL A 92 -18.69 -20.23 -7.24
CA VAL A 92 -19.28 -20.18 -5.89
C VAL A 92 -20.76 -19.77 -5.87
N GLY A 93 -21.35 -19.47 -7.03
CA GLY A 93 -22.76 -19.09 -7.16
C GLY A 93 -23.09 -17.63 -6.79
N TYR A 94 -22.10 -16.74 -6.87
CA TYR A 94 -22.22 -15.30 -6.56
C TYR A 94 -22.07 -14.39 -7.79
N ASP A 95 -22.26 -14.92 -9.00
CA ASP A 95 -22.20 -14.19 -10.29
C ASP A 95 -23.15 -12.99 -10.41
N HIS A 96 -24.19 -12.96 -9.59
CA HIS A 96 -25.20 -11.91 -9.50
C HIS A 96 -24.93 -10.89 -8.38
N LEU A 97 -23.87 -11.09 -7.59
CA LEU A 97 -23.50 -10.25 -6.46
C LEU A 97 -22.21 -9.46 -6.74
N VAL A 98 -22.01 -8.42 -5.95
CA VAL A 98 -20.72 -7.77 -5.78
C VAL A 98 -20.01 -8.38 -4.57
N SER A 99 -18.69 -8.35 -4.56
CA SER A 99 -17.90 -8.80 -3.39
C SER A 99 -17.09 -7.65 -2.82
N ALA A 100 -16.51 -7.86 -1.64
CA ALA A 100 -15.61 -6.90 -1.01
C ALA A 100 -14.28 -7.55 -0.62
N CYS A 101 -13.22 -6.74 -0.58
CA CYS A 101 -11.92 -7.15 -0.06
C CYS A 101 -11.24 -5.98 0.64
N GLU A 102 -10.20 -6.26 1.42
CA GLU A 102 -9.37 -5.19 1.95
C GLU A 102 -8.51 -4.56 0.86
N ALA A 103 -8.15 -3.31 1.05
CA ALA A 103 -7.22 -2.61 0.20
C ALA A 103 -6.30 -1.72 1.03
N VAL A 104 -5.09 -1.50 0.50
CA VAL A 104 -4.18 -0.47 0.95
C VAL A 104 -4.01 0.58 -0.14
N LEU A 105 -4.25 1.83 0.21
CA LEU A 105 -3.92 2.99 -0.59
C LEU A 105 -2.64 3.63 -0.05
N SER A 106 -1.63 3.74 -0.90
CA SER A 106 -0.34 4.34 -0.57
C SER A 106 0.15 5.33 -1.62
N GLY A 107 1.12 6.17 -1.27
CA GLY A 107 1.74 7.12 -2.20
C GLY A 107 0.96 8.44 -2.32
N GLY A 108 0.83 8.97 -3.53
CA GLY A 108 0.07 10.20 -3.77
C GLY A 108 0.73 11.50 -3.31
N LEU A 109 2.07 11.53 -3.20
CA LEU A 109 2.80 12.74 -2.79
C LEU A 109 2.55 13.88 -3.79
N VAL A 110 2.27 15.06 -3.26
CA VAL A 110 2.26 16.31 -4.04
C VAL A 110 3.36 17.22 -3.50
N THR A 111 4.37 17.49 -4.33
CA THR A 111 5.43 18.46 -4.08
C THR A 111 5.15 19.74 -4.87
N THR A 112 6.03 20.74 -4.77
CA THR A 112 5.89 22.00 -5.53
C THR A 112 6.06 21.79 -7.04
N ASP A 113 6.86 20.80 -7.42
CA ASP A 113 7.35 20.54 -8.78
C ASP A 113 6.75 19.27 -9.40
N LYS A 114 6.20 18.36 -8.59
CA LYS A 114 5.76 17.05 -9.07
C LYS A 114 4.57 16.50 -8.30
N THR A 115 3.69 15.82 -9.02
CA THR A 115 2.65 14.96 -8.47
C THR A 115 3.04 13.50 -8.70
N TYR A 116 3.05 12.72 -7.64
CA TYR A 116 3.37 11.29 -7.66
C TYR A 116 2.09 10.48 -7.56
N ASP A 117 1.99 9.40 -8.34
CA ASP A 117 0.80 8.56 -8.38
C ASP A 117 0.50 7.85 -7.05
N TYR A 118 -0.77 7.47 -6.91
CA TYR A 118 -1.21 6.54 -5.88
C TYR A 118 -0.99 5.10 -6.32
N ILE A 119 -0.69 4.26 -5.35
CA ILE A 119 -0.66 2.81 -5.47
C ILE A 119 -1.85 2.29 -4.65
N LEU A 120 -2.81 1.69 -5.34
CA LEU A 120 -3.93 0.97 -4.72
C LEU A 120 -3.68 -0.52 -4.89
N GLU A 121 -3.60 -1.25 -3.79
CA GLU A 121 -3.41 -2.70 -3.78
C GLU A 121 -4.54 -3.36 -3.00
N VAL A 122 -5.12 -4.43 -3.54
CA VAL A 122 -6.24 -5.16 -2.92
C VAL A 122 -5.78 -6.53 -2.42
N ASP A 123 -6.37 -6.96 -1.31
CA ASP A 123 -6.15 -8.23 -0.66
C ASP A 123 -7.13 -9.27 -1.21
N LEU A 124 -6.82 -9.74 -2.41
CA LEU A 124 -7.65 -10.68 -3.17
C LEU A 124 -6.93 -12.03 -3.27
N ASP A 125 -7.22 -12.91 -2.31
CA ASP A 125 -6.78 -14.31 -2.33
C ASP A 125 -7.89 -15.20 -2.89
N MET A 126 -7.75 -15.61 -4.15
CA MET A 126 -8.73 -16.45 -4.85
C MET A 126 -8.59 -17.94 -4.52
N SER A 127 -7.67 -18.34 -3.64
CA SER A 127 -7.56 -19.73 -3.15
C SER A 127 -8.65 -20.10 -2.14
N THR A 128 -9.32 -19.11 -1.55
CA THR A 128 -10.42 -19.29 -0.60
C THR A 128 -11.67 -18.59 -1.11
N ASP A 129 -12.82 -19.27 -1.02
CA ASP A 129 -14.10 -18.70 -1.45
C ASP A 129 -14.50 -17.48 -0.63
N PRO A 130 -15.02 -16.42 -1.25
CA PRO A 130 -15.50 -15.28 -0.49
C PRO A 130 -16.72 -15.69 0.32
N HIS A 131 -16.84 -15.20 1.55
CA HIS A 131 -17.94 -15.54 2.44
C HIS A 131 -18.38 -14.30 3.25
N PRO A 132 -19.68 -14.10 3.50
CA PRO A 132 -20.14 -12.92 4.23
C PRO A 132 -19.69 -12.86 5.69
N ASP A 133 -19.36 -14.02 6.28
CA ASP A 133 -18.88 -14.12 7.68
C ASP A 133 -17.36 -14.03 7.83
N HIS A 134 -16.62 -13.80 6.74
CA HIS A 134 -15.18 -13.58 6.85
C HIS A 134 -14.88 -12.35 7.71
N LEU A 135 -14.04 -12.55 8.73
CA LEU A 135 -13.57 -11.47 9.59
C LEU A 135 -12.57 -10.60 8.83
N VAL A 136 -12.93 -9.33 8.67
CA VAL A 136 -12.06 -8.29 8.14
C VAL A 136 -11.14 -7.76 9.25
N ILE A 137 -9.91 -7.42 8.90
CA ILE A 137 -8.91 -6.82 9.80
C ILE A 137 -9.24 -5.34 10.01
N HIS A 138 -9.62 -4.65 8.93
CA HIS A 138 -9.92 -3.22 8.88
C HIS A 138 -11.36 -3.01 8.38
N PRO A 139 -12.40 -3.23 9.24
CA PRO A 139 -13.80 -3.01 8.86
C PRO A 139 -14.13 -1.54 8.55
N GLU A 140 -13.31 -0.64 9.09
CA GLU A 140 -13.38 0.79 8.84
C GLU A 140 -12.05 1.28 8.27
N MET A 141 -12.09 2.48 7.68
CA MET A 141 -10.91 3.10 7.11
C MET A 141 -9.91 3.49 8.20
N VAL A 142 -8.73 2.88 8.17
CA VAL A 142 -7.63 3.15 9.10
C VAL A 142 -6.53 3.92 8.39
N ARG A 143 -6.18 5.10 8.94
CA ARG A 143 -5.11 5.95 8.41
C ARG A 143 -3.88 5.80 9.28
N HIS A 144 -2.76 5.41 8.68
CA HIS A 144 -1.47 5.41 9.33
C HIS A 144 -0.58 6.50 8.73
N PRO A 145 0.33 7.12 9.52
CA PRO A 145 1.43 7.89 8.97
C PRO A 145 2.20 7.03 7.98
N ALA A 146 2.54 7.54 6.79
CA ALA A 146 3.31 6.77 5.81
C ALA A 146 4.74 6.50 6.31
N ASP A 147 5.40 7.54 6.83
CA ASP A 147 6.69 7.42 7.50
C ASP A 147 6.50 7.10 8.99
N PRO A 148 7.29 6.18 9.56
CA PRO A 148 7.27 5.89 10.99
C PRO A 148 7.82 7.09 11.79
N GLU A 149 7.33 7.26 13.02
CA GLU A 149 7.80 8.33 13.90
C GLU A 149 9.29 8.18 14.23
N PHE A 150 10.07 9.24 14.03
CA PHE A 150 11.49 9.26 14.36
C PHE A 150 11.73 9.35 15.88
N LYS A 151 11.71 8.20 16.56
CA LYS A 151 11.99 8.07 17.99
C LYS A 151 12.72 6.76 18.31
N LYS A 152 13.29 6.69 19.52
CA LYS A 152 13.86 5.44 20.06
C LYS A 152 12.74 4.52 20.52
N ASP A 153 12.95 3.21 20.39
CA ASP A 153 12.11 2.18 21.00
C ASP A 153 12.40 2.06 22.51
N ALA A 154 11.71 1.14 23.18
CA ALA A 154 11.88 0.89 24.62
C ALA A 154 13.31 0.43 24.99
N GLY A 155 14.06 -0.12 24.04
CA GLY A 155 15.47 -0.50 24.21
C GLY A 155 16.44 0.64 23.94
N GLY A 156 15.96 1.85 23.67
CA GLY A 156 16.80 3.02 23.37
C GLY A 156 17.40 3.02 21.95
N LEU A 157 16.93 2.14 21.07
CA LEU A 157 17.41 2.00 19.69
C LEU A 157 16.49 2.71 18.70
N TYR A 158 17.05 3.27 17.62
CA TYR A 158 16.28 3.82 16.53
C TYR A 158 15.81 2.71 15.59
N ARG A 159 14.68 2.08 15.96
CA ARG A 159 14.05 0.98 15.22
C ARG A 159 12.73 1.43 14.60
N PHE A 160 12.56 1.14 13.31
CA PHE A 160 11.46 1.62 12.49
C PHE A 160 10.75 0.45 11.82
N LYS A 161 9.43 0.49 11.82
CA LYS A 161 8.58 -0.47 11.08
C LYS A 161 8.05 0.23 9.83
N CYS A 162 8.62 -0.12 8.69
CA CYS A 162 8.37 0.51 7.40
C CYS A 162 7.46 -0.38 6.54
N TRP A 163 6.49 0.22 5.85
CA TRP A 163 5.64 -0.49 4.90
C TRP A 163 6.26 -0.41 3.51
N ILE A 164 6.21 -1.51 2.76
CA ILE A 164 6.66 -1.55 1.37
C ILE A 164 5.52 -1.97 0.43
N PRO A 165 5.50 -1.51 -0.83
CA PRO A 165 4.67 -2.06 -1.91
C PRO A 165 4.81 -3.58 -2.08
N HIS A 166 3.83 -4.27 -2.66
CA HIS A 166 3.81 -5.73 -2.77
C HIS A 166 4.94 -6.22 -3.65
N ASP A 167 5.09 -5.56 -4.81
CA ASP A 167 6.13 -5.84 -5.80
C ASP A 167 7.54 -5.80 -5.17
N ALA A 168 7.75 -4.96 -4.15
CA ALA A 168 9.02 -4.86 -3.46
C ALA A 168 9.37 -6.12 -2.64
N VAL A 169 8.39 -6.86 -2.10
CA VAL A 169 8.64 -7.94 -1.12
C VAL A 169 9.57 -9.02 -1.67
N GLY A 170 9.29 -9.52 -2.87
CA GLY A 170 10.09 -10.56 -3.53
C GLY A 170 11.46 -10.08 -4.01
N HIS A 171 11.70 -8.77 -4.00
CA HIS A 171 12.95 -8.17 -4.44
C HIS A 171 13.89 -7.77 -3.30
N LEU A 172 13.46 -7.86 -2.04
CA LEU A 172 14.31 -7.48 -0.91
C LEU A 172 15.18 -8.65 -0.45
N HIS A 173 16.47 -8.38 -0.29
CA HIS A 173 17.39 -9.33 0.32
C HIS A 173 17.32 -9.20 1.86
N PRO A 174 17.16 -10.30 2.62
CA PRO A 174 17.23 -10.27 4.08
C PRO A 174 18.58 -9.73 4.55
N LYS A 175 18.64 -8.92 5.62
CA LYS A 175 19.89 -8.37 6.18
C LYS A 175 20.63 -7.33 5.30
N GLN A 176 19.94 -6.68 4.35
CA GLN A 176 20.49 -5.53 3.65
C GLN A 176 20.95 -4.43 4.60
N ARG A 177 22.00 -3.73 4.18
CA ARG A 177 22.53 -2.54 4.85
C ARG A 177 22.55 -1.41 3.83
N THR A 178 22.01 -0.25 4.17
CA THR A 178 21.96 0.90 3.27
C THR A 178 22.35 2.18 4.00
N LYS A 179 23.10 3.06 3.32
CA LYS A 179 23.49 4.35 3.89
C LYS A 179 22.36 5.37 3.70
N GLY A 180 22.35 6.39 4.54
CA GLY A 180 21.47 7.54 4.34
C GLY A 180 21.87 8.32 3.07
N TRP A 181 20.89 8.62 2.24
CA TRP A 181 21.02 9.45 1.04
C TRP A 181 20.41 10.83 1.28
N THR A 182 21.16 11.87 0.96
CA THR A 182 20.68 13.25 1.04
C THR A 182 21.47 14.16 0.11
N THR A 183 20.89 15.29 -0.24
CA THR A 183 21.52 16.38 -1.02
C THR A 183 21.25 17.70 -0.31
N ASP A 184 21.96 18.78 -0.66
CA ASP A 184 21.76 20.09 -0.02
C ASP A 184 20.34 20.63 -0.18
N SER A 185 19.70 20.34 -1.32
CA SER A 185 18.32 20.76 -1.62
C SER A 185 17.26 19.95 -0.87
N TRP A 186 17.61 18.79 -0.29
CA TRP A 186 16.65 17.96 0.43
C TRP A 186 16.55 18.36 1.91
N THR A 187 15.34 18.30 2.46
CA THR A 187 15.08 18.53 3.89
C THR A 187 15.19 17.25 4.72
N THR A 188 15.41 16.10 4.08
CA THR A 188 15.41 14.77 4.69
C THR A 188 16.65 13.95 4.32
N VAL A 189 17.03 13.05 5.22
CA VAL A 189 17.90 11.90 4.96
C VAL A 189 16.98 10.73 4.63
N ASN A 190 17.18 10.13 3.46
CA ASN A 190 16.33 9.08 2.92
C ASN A 190 17.10 7.76 2.88
N TYR A 191 16.43 6.67 3.25
CA TYR A 191 17.01 5.33 3.19
C TYR A 191 16.25 4.51 2.15
N TYR A 192 17.01 3.82 1.31
CA TYR A 192 16.49 3.00 0.23
C TYR A 192 17.04 1.58 0.32
N LEU A 193 16.16 0.60 0.20
CA LEU A 193 16.55 -0.81 0.12
C LEU A 193 16.70 -1.20 -1.35
N SER A 194 17.81 -1.85 -1.68
CA SER A 194 18.05 -2.32 -3.04
C SER A 194 17.00 -3.35 -3.45
N ASN A 195 16.60 -3.30 -4.72
CA ASN A 195 15.88 -4.40 -5.35
C ASN A 195 16.85 -5.57 -5.64
N ALA A 196 16.32 -6.73 -6.02
CA ALA A 196 17.11 -7.93 -6.28
C ALA A 196 18.10 -7.80 -7.45
N GLN A 197 17.97 -6.75 -8.26
CA GLN A 197 18.85 -6.49 -9.41
C GLN A 197 19.94 -5.46 -9.07
N ASP A 198 19.90 -4.83 -7.90
CA ASP A 198 20.76 -3.70 -7.50
C ASP A 198 20.76 -2.53 -8.51
N ILE A 199 19.65 -2.34 -9.24
CA ILE A 199 19.51 -1.26 -10.24
C ILE A 199 18.76 -0.08 -9.65
N GLY A 200 19.37 1.11 -9.76
CA GLY A 200 18.80 2.38 -9.31
C GLY A 200 18.91 2.59 -7.79
N LEU A 201 18.15 3.55 -7.26
CA LEU A 201 18.16 3.85 -5.83
C LEU A 201 17.46 2.77 -4.99
N GLY A 202 16.63 1.90 -5.58
CA GLY A 202 15.81 0.93 -4.85
C GLY A 202 14.52 1.52 -4.26
N PHE A 203 13.96 0.84 -3.26
CA PHE A 203 12.69 1.21 -2.62
C PHE A 203 12.94 2.14 -1.44
N LYS A 204 12.38 3.35 -1.49
CA LYS A 204 12.43 4.28 -0.35
C LYS A 204 11.61 3.70 0.81
N VAL A 205 12.27 3.45 1.94
CA VAL A 205 11.65 2.82 3.12
C VAL A 205 11.55 3.75 4.33
N LEU A 206 12.39 4.77 4.41
CA LEU A 206 12.41 5.70 5.54
C LEU A 206 12.84 7.09 5.09
N SER A 207 12.13 8.12 5.55
CA SER A 207 12.51 9.52 5.41
C SER A 207 12.63 10.18 6.79
N VAL A 208 13.81 10.70 7.13
CA VAL A 208 14.06 11.36 8.42
C VAL A 208 14.39 12.83 8.16
N PRO A 209 13.72 13.80 8.82
CA PRO A 209 14.12 15.21 8.73
C PRO A 209 15.58 15.41 9.14
N LYS A 210 16.36 16.15 8.35
CA LYS A 210 17.80 16.38 8.59
C LYS A 210 18.09 16.88 10.01
N ALA A 211 17.29 17.82 10.51
CA ALA A 211 17.46 18.35 11.87
C ALA A 211 17.30 17.28 12.96
N LYS A 212 16.37 16.32 12.79
CA LYS A 212 16.20 15.21 13.73
C LYS A 212 17.33 14.18 13.61
N HIS A 213 17.76 13.90 12.37
CA HIS A 213 18.86 12.99 12.08
C HIS A 213 20.18 13.49 12.69
N ALA A 214 20.55 14.75 12.43
CA ALA A 214 21.75 15.38 12.98
C ALA A 214 21.73 15.44 14.51
N LYS A 215 20.57 15.74 15.13
CA LYS A 215 20.43 15.71 16.60
C LYS A 215 20.67 14.31 17.19
N ALA A 216 20.30 13.26 16.46
CA ALA A 216 20.40 11.87 16.93
C ALA A 216 21.80 11.28 16.72
N PHE A 217 22.43 11.57 15.59
CA PHE A 217 23.64 10.88 15.16
C PHE A 217 24.87 11.79 14.96
N GLY A 218 24.69 13.11 14.96
CA GLY A 218 25.76 14.06 14.64
C GLY A 218 26.09 14.05 13.14
N GLU A 219 27.37 14.19 12.81
CA GLU A 219 27.89 14.15 11.44
C GLU A 219 28.35 12.73 11.01
N GLU A 220 28.18 11.75 11.90
CA GLU A 220 28.63 10.39 11.63
C GLU A 220 27.80 9.72 10.53
N PRO A 221 28.43 8.88 9.68
CA PRO A 221 27.70 8.08 8.71
C PRO A 221 26.75 7.12 9.44
N VAL A 222 25.49 7.10 9.01
CA VAL A 222 24.46 6.22 9.59
C VAL A 222 24.03 5.18 8.57
N THR A 223 24.05 3.93 9.00
CA THR A 223 23.58 2.78 8.23
C THR A 223 22.21 2.32 8.74
N ALA A 224 21.27 2.12 7.83
CA ALA A 224 20.06 1.35 8.10
C ALA A 224 20.32 -0.13 7.85
N VAL A 225 20.01 -0.97 8.83
CA VAL A 225 20.13 -2.43 8.78
C VAL A 225 18.74 -3.04 8.80
N VAL A 226 18.45 -3.91 7.84
CA VAL A 226 17.23 -4.74 7.85
C VAL A 226 17.39 -5.82 8.91
N GLU A 227 16.56 -5.77 9.95
CA GLU A 227 16.53 -6.78 11.02
C GLU A 227 15.53 -7.90 10.72
N ASP A 228 14.38 -7.56 10.13
CA ASP A 228 13.27 -8.49 9.90
C ASP A 228 12.41 -8.02 8.74
N ILE A 229 11.85 -8.97 7.98
CA ILE A 229 10.84 -8.73 6.95
C ILE A 229 9.70 -9.70 7.23
N LYS A 230 8.55 -9.16 7.66
CA LYS A 230 7.34 -9.93 7.94
C LYS A 230 6.21 -9.45 7.05
N ARG A 231 5.85 -10.28 6.06
CA ARG A 231 4.89 -9.93 5.01
C ARG A 231 5.35 -8.63 4.31
N ARG A 232 4.63 -7.54 4.57
CA ARG A 232 4.84 -6.20 3.98
C ARG A 232 5.58 -5.23 4.91
N TRP A 233 5.94 -5.67 6.10
CA TRP A 233 6.58 -4.83 7.11
C TRP A 233 8.07 -5.14 7.21
N VAL A 234 8.89 -4.13 6.93
CA VAL A 234 10.33 -4.19 7.10
C VAL A 234 10.70 -3.49 8.41
N THR A 235 11.44 -4.20 9.27
CA THR A 235 12.02 -3.60 10.47
C THR A 235 13.44 -3.16 10.17
N LEU A 236 13.67 -1.85 10.29
CA LEU A 236 14.98 -1.23 10.10
C LEU A 236 15.52 -0.75 11.45
N ARG A 237 16.82 -0.94 11.67
CA ARG A 237 17.55 -0.27 12.75
C ARG A 237 18.57 0.68 12.15
N LEU A 238 18.59 1.92 12.64
CA LEU A 238 19.65 2.87 12.33
C LEU A 238 20.79 2.71 13.33
N GLU A 239 22.00 2.52 12.82
CA GLU A 239 23.23 2.45 13.59
C GLU A 239 24.34 3.29 12.97
N LYS A 240 25.28 3.70 13.81
CA LYS A 240 26.54 4.36 13.42
C LYS A 240 27.53 3.28 12.97
#